data_AF-A0A8H4IRY7-F1
#
_entry.id   AF-A0A8H4IRY7-F1
#
_cell.length_a   1.000
_cell.length_b   1.000
_cell.length_c   1.000
_cell.angle_alpha   90.00
_cell.angle_beta   90.00
_cell.angle_gamma   90.00
#
_symmetry.space_group_name_H-M   'P 1'
#
loop_
_entity.id
_entity.type
_entity.pdbx_description
1 polymer ?
#
loop_
_entity_poly.entity_id
_entity_poly.type
_entity_poly.pdbx_seq_one_letter_code
_entity_poly.pdbx_strand_id
1 'polypeptide(L)'
;MKFPVRVLAASSFIFGVARSWELDASCTKDESTANMVNDAMETAFEMAQTSLTALENEMSDQYVSDVFKWLFFRDNETPDINSMTSVRFTLNGIINMRTKVDKAKFGDVKVYCDMSRFGDDPRKKDGKWYDEDIEYAIDPKTEVEWKDCKSALPTTFAYTHNPVGKVSQIQICPWFINYAKGKKYNTWTDVQKKTKIFKWSVPKLDGGWPLTPVDSAALLEKVLLHELSHTNSAGQNVDVGGGTSPPFFGPRYGWNECRKLAQKGPNPNKPIEAPQRNADSYGLLGSAMRFYHDTQSSVRVAVDGKFENKPQSENKNKRWPDLVDTRFSYDKRFAEPGRFVKVVKAEAVV
;
A
#
# COMPACT_ATOMS: atom_id res chain seq x y z
N MET A 1 -13.07 -47.15 -45.18
CA MET A 1 -13.63 -45.85 -44.75
C MET A 1 -12.87 -45.40 -43.51
N LYS A 2 -12.18 -44.24 -43.56
CA LYS A 2 -11.45 -43.68 -42.41
C LYS A 2 -12.29 -42.54 -41.84
N PHE A 3 -12.75 -42.66 -40.61
CA PHE A 3 -13.43 -41.57 -39.90
C PHE A 3 -12.39 -40.64 -39.26
N PRO A 4 -12.52 -39.32 -39.40
CA PRO A 4 -11.64 -38.37 -38.72
C PRO A 4 -12.01 -38.30 -37.23
N VAL A 5 -11.05 -38.68 -36.37
CA VAL A 5 -11.13 -38.47 -34.92
C VAL A 5 -10.96 -36.97 -34.67
N ARG A 6 -12.03 -36.28 -34.27
CA ARG A 6 -11.96 -34.90 -33.79
C ARG A 6 -11.59 -34.92 -32.30
N VAL A 7 -10.38 -34.48 -31.98
CA VAL A 7 -9.94 -34.26 -30.60
C VAL A 7 -10.57 -32.95 -30.12
N LEU A 8 -11.58 -33.05 -29.24
CA LEU A 8 -12.12 -31.90 -28.52
C LEU A 8 -11.12 -31.52 -27.41
N ALA A 9 -10.38 -30.43 -27.62
CA ALA A 9 -9.57 -29.82 -26.58
C ALA A 9 -10.51 -29.20 -25.53
N ALA A 10 -10.64 -29.86 -24.38
CA ALA A 10 -11.35 -29.32 -23.24
C ALA A 10 -10.46 -28.23 -22.59
N SER A 11 -10.69 -26.98 -22.96
CA SER A 11 -10.10 -25.83 -22.27
C SER A 11 -10.69 -25.76 -20.86
N SER A 12 -9.94 -26.24 -19.88
CA SER A 12 -10.27 -26.06 -18.47
C SER A 12 -10.07 -24.59 -18.13
N PHE A 13 -11.18 -23.84 -18.07
CA PHE A 13 -11.18 -22.51 -17.47
C PHE A 13 -10.94 -22.67 -15.97
N ILE A 14 -9.70 -22.43 -15.55
CA ILE A 14 -9.39 -22.24 -14.13
C ILE A 14 -10.07 -20.92 -13.76
N PHE A 15 -11.23 -21.00 -13.11
CA PHE A 15 -11.88 -19.85 -12.50
C PHE A 15 -10.98 -19.38 -11.35
N GLY A 16 -10.06 -18.47 -11.65
CA GLY A 16 -9.33 -17.75 -10.63
C GLY A 16 -10.35 -17.04 -9.73
N VAL A 17 -10.27 -17.30 -8.42
CA VAL A 17 -11.11 -16.60 -7.45
C VAL A 17 -10.64 -15.14 -7.42
N ALA A 18 -11.32 -14.28 -8.18
CA ALA A 18 -11.08 -12.85 -8.13
C ALA A 18 -11.32 -12.38 -6.69
N ARG A 19 -10.33 -11.67 -6.14
CA ARG A 19 -10.42 -11.05 -4.82
C ARG A 19 -10.91 -9.62 -4.99
N SER A 20 -11.48 -9.06 -3.95
CA SER A 20 -12.09 -7.74 -3.99
C SER A 20 -11.90 -7.01 -2.67
N TRP A 21 -12.34 -5.75 -2.62
CA TRP A 21 -12.33 -4.97 -1.39
C TRP A 21 -13.64 -4.20 -1.19
N GLU A 22 -14.08 -4.09 0.05
CA GLU A 22 -15.25 -3.31 0.49
C GLU A 22 -14.77 -2.11 1.30
N LEU A 23 -15.36 -0.94 1.02
CA LEU A 23 -15.24 0.23 1.88
C LEU A 23 -16.43 0.26 2.84
N ASP A 24 -16.17 0.08 4.13
CA ASP A 24 -17.22 0.03 5.15
C ASP A 24 -17.94 1.37 5.34
N ALA A 25 -19.17 1.32 5.87
CA ALA A 25 -19.99 2.50 6.17
C ALA A 25 -19.31 3.50 7.11
N SER A 26 -18.39 3.05 7.99
CA SER A 26 -17.56 3.93 8.83
C SER A 26 -16.74 4.94 8.03
N CYS A 27 -16.35 4.61 6.79
CA CYS A 27 -15.62 5.49 5.89
C CYS A 27 -16.52 6.42 5.07
N THR A 28 -17.81 6.11 4.95
CA THR A 28 -18.76 6.82 4.07
C THR A 28 -19.65 7.83 4.80
N LYS A 29 -19.50 7.96 6.13
CA LYS A 29 -20.17 9.00 6.94
C LYS A 29 -19.84 10.42 6.48
N ASP A 30 -18.69 10.61 5.85
CA ASP A 30 -18.21 11.86 5.30
C ASP A 30 -17.63 11.61 3.89
N GLU A 31 -18.19 12.27 2.88
CA GLU A 31 -17.82 12.07 1.47
C GLU A 31 -16.33 12.36 1.23
N SER A 32 -15.76 13.35 1.92
CA SER A 32 -14.34 13.66 1.81
C SER A 32 -13.47 12.50 2.32
N THR A 33 -13.86 11.83 3.39
CA THR A 33 -13.14 10.65 3.92
C THR A 33 -13.27 9.48 2.95
N ALA A 34 -14.48 9.23 2.44
CA ALA A 34 -14.71 8.16 1.48
C ALA A 34 -13.85 8.32 0.22
N ASN A 35 -13.85 9.52 -0.36
CA ASN A 35 -13.07 9.83 -1.57
C ASN A 35 -11.58 9.71 -1.31
N MET A 36 -11.08 10.29 -0.21
CA MET A 36 -9.66 10.20 0.17
C MET A 36 -9.20 8.75 0.33
N VAL A 37 -9.99 7.90 1.00
CA VAL A 37 -9.63 6.49 1.21
C VAL A 37 -9.74 5.69 -0.09
N ASN A 38 -10.75 5.95 -0.94
CA ASN A 38 -10.85 5.35 -2.27
C ASN A 38 -9.62 5.69 -3.12
N ASP A 39 -9.29 6.98 -3.25
CA ASP A 39 -8.16 7.45 -4.04
C ASP A 39 -6.84 6.85 -3.53
N ALA A 40 -6.71 6.73 -2.21
CA ALA A 40 -5.52 6.16 -1.60
C ALA A 40 -5.41 4.65 -1.80
N MET A 41 -6.53 3.91 -1.77
CA MET A 41 -6.60 2.48 -2.11
C MET A 41 -6.24 2.25 -3.58
N GLU A 42 -6.83 3.01 -4.51
CA GLU A 42 -6.50 2.92 -5.94
C GLU A 42 -5.02 3.20 -6.18
N THR A 43 -4.47 4.24 -5.55
CA THR A 43 -3.04 4.55 -5.65
C THR A 43 -2.17 3.45 -5.04
N ALA A 44 -2.57 2.81 -3.94
CA ALA A 44 -1.86 1.67 -3.37
C ALA A 44 -1.83 0.47 -4.34
N PHE A 45 -2.95 0.17 -5.02
CA PHE A 45 -2.98 -0.86 -6.07
C PHE A 45 -2.09 -0.49 -7.27
N GLU A 46 -2.09 0.78 -7.69
CA GLU A 46 -1.19 1.27 -8.74
C GLU A 46 0.28 1.16 -8.34
N MET A 47 0.63 1.46 -7.08
CA MET A 47 1.98 1.30 -6.54
C MET A 47 2.43 -0.16 -6.56
N ALA A 48 1.55 -1.09 -6.19
CA ALA A 48 1.80 -2.53 -6.29
C ALA A 48 2.00 -2.97 -7.75
N GLN A 49 1.12 -2.53 -8.67
CA GLN A 49 1.22 -2.82 -10.09
C GLN A 49 2.51 -2.27 -10.70
N THR A 50 2.86 -1.03 -10.40
CA THR A 50 4.08 -0.38 -10.86
C THR A 50 5.31 -1.17 -10.39
N SER A 51 5.31 -1.59 -9.12
CA SER A 51 6.39 -2.41 -8.55
C SER A 51 6.50 -3.78 -9.20
N LEU A 52 5.37 -4.43 -9.49
CA LEU A 52 5.37 -5.72 -10.19
C LEU A 52 5.89 -5.58 -11.62
N THR A 53 5.46 -4.55 -12.34
CA THR A 53 5.93 -4.28 -13.70
C THR A 53 7.44 -4.03 -13.72
N ALA A 54 7.96 -3.26 -12.76
CA ALA A 54 9.39 -3.00 -12.62
C ALA A 54 10.17 -4.30 -12.33
N LEU A 55 9.65 -5.14 -11.44
CA LEU A 55 10.23 -6.46 -11.14
C LEU A 55 10.26 -7.38 -12.36
N GLU A 56 9.21 -7.40 -13.18
CA GLU A 56 9.10 -8.33 -14.31
C GLU A 56 9.85 -7.85 -15.55
N ASN A 57 9.94 -6.53 -15.77
CA ASN A 57 10.37 -5.97 -17.06
C ASN A 57 11.58 -5.03 -16.96
N GLU A 58 11.97 -4.59 -15.76
CA GLU A 58 12.94 -3.50 -15.59
C GLU A 58 14.10 -3.83 -14.65
N MET A 59 14.29 -5.10 -14.26
CA MET A 59 15.42 -5.48 -13.39
C MET A 59 16.81 -5.25 -14.02
N SER A 60 16.90 -5.00 -15.33
CA SER A 60 18.14 -4.54 -15.99
C SER A 60 18.45 -3.06 -15.74
N ASP A 61 17.47 -2.28 -15.27
CA ASP A 61 17.67 -0.90 -14.84
C ASP A 61 18.35 -0.91 -13.46
N GLN A 62 19.51 -0.24 -13.37
CA GLN A 62 20.33 -0.27 -12.16
C GLN A 62 19.58 0.28 -10.95
N TYR A 63 18.79 1.36 -11.11
CA TYR A 63 18.06 1.95 -10.01
C TYR A 63 16.93 1.01 -9.54
N VAL A 64 16.19 0.39 -10.45
CA VAL A 64 15.16 -0.59 -10.11
C VAL A 64 15.78 -1.75 -9.32
N SER A 65 16.85 -2.35 -9.83
CA SER A 65 17.58 -3.42 -9.15
C SER A 65 18.09 -2.98 -7.77
N ASP A 66 18.63 -1.76 -7.66
CA ASP A 66 19.15 -1.22 -6.40
C ASP A 66 18.04 -1.05 -5.36
N VAL A 67 16.86 -0.52 -5.74
CA VAL A 67 15.73 -0.38 -4.79
C VAL A 67 15.26 -1.74 -4.28
N PHE A 68 15.13 -2.73 -5.16
CA PHE A 68 14.79 -4.09 -4.74
C PHE A 68 15.84 -4.67 -3.81
N LYS A 69 17.12 -4.45 -4.13
CA LYS A 69 18.22 -4.87 -3.27
C LYS A 69 18.16 -4.20 -1.90
N TRP A 70 17.98 -2.88 -1.85
CA TRP A 70 17.92 -2.11 -0.61
C TRP A 70 16.82 -2.59 0.33
N LEU A 71 15.69 -3.07 -0.18
CA LEU A 71 14.52 -3.42 0.64
C LEU A 71 14.39 -4.92 0.94
N PHE A 72 15.03 -5.79 0.15
CA PHE A 72 14.79 -7.24 0.24
C PHE A 72 16.06 -8.10 0.34
N PHE A 73 17.26 -7.59 0.04
CA PHE A 73 18.46 -8.41 -0.08
C PHE A 73 19.65 -7.84 0.67
N ARG A 74 20.64 -8.71 0.91
CA ARG A 74 21.94 -8.26 1.42
C ARG A 74 22.71 -7.48 0.36
N ASP A 75 23.67 -6.66 0.81
CA ASP A 75 24.51 -5.85 -0.06
C ASP A 75 25.38 -6.68 -1.04
N ASN A 76 25.61 -7.96 -0.76
CA ASN A 76 26.34 -8.89 -1.63
C ASN A 76 25.44 -9.84 -2.42
N GLU A 77 24.12 -9.78 -2.23
CA GLU A 77 23.15 -10.57 -2.98
C GLU A 77 22.69 -9.78 -4.20
N THR A 78 22.36 -10.50 -5.27
CA THR A 78 21.77 -9.92 -6.48
C THR A 78 20.31 -10.34 -6.54
N PRO A 79 19.36 -9.40 -6.66
CA PRO A 79 17.97 -9.74 -6.90
C PRO A 79 17.85 -10.49 -8.22
N ASP A 80 17.40 -11.74 -8.18
CA ASP A 80 16.99 -12.49 -9.36
C ASP A 80 15.50 -12.86 -9.28
N ILE A 81 14.88 -13.14 -10.43
CA ILE A 81 13.44 -13.38 -10.50
C ILE A 81 12.98 -14.57 -9.64
N ASN A 82 13.82 -15.60 -9.47
CA ASN A 82 13.49 -16.76 -8.64
C ASN A 82 13.55 -16.39 -7.16
N SER A 83 14.57 -15.64 -6.76
CA SER A 83 14.70 -15.09 -5.41
C SER A 83 13.57 -14.13 -5.04
N MET A 84 12.91 -13.56 -6.05
CA MET A 84 11.79 -12.61 -5.91
C MET A 84 10.40 -13.23 -5.99
N THR A 85 10.30 -14.56 -5.98
CA THR A 85 9.00 -15.27 -6.05
C THR A 85 8.02 -14.81 -4.96
N SER A 86 8.49 -14.61 -3.72
CA SER A 86 7.63 -14.12 -2.62
C SER A 86 7.14 -12.70 -2.87
N VAL A 87 8.03 -11.81 -3.32
CA VAL A 87 7.68 -10.41 -3.61
C VAL A 87 6.67 -10.35 -4.74
N ARG A 88 6.91 -11.11 -5.82
CA ARG A 88 5.98 -11.25 -6.94
C ARG A 88 4.62 -11.78 -6.50
N PHE A 89 4.60 -12.81 -5.64
CA PHE A 89 3.36 -13.38 -5.11
C PHE A 89 2.57 -12.34 -4.32
N THR A 90 3.21 -11.62 -3.40
CA THR A 90 2.56 -10.57 -2.60
C THR A 90 2.00 -9.46 -3.49
N LEU A 91 2.80 -8.92 -4.42
CA LEU A 91 2.35 -7.84 -5.31
C LEU A 91 1.16 -8.27 -6.17
N ASN A 92 1.19 -9.48 -6.75
CA ASN A 92 0.04 -10.02 -7.48
C ASN A 92 -1.19 -10.21 -6.59
N GLY A 93 -0.99 -10.70 -5.37
CA GLY A 93 -2.05 -10.83 -4.37
C GLY A 93 -2.75 -9.50 -4.09
N ILE A 94 -1.97 -8.43 -3.95
CA ILE A 94 -2.46 -7.06 -3.76
C ILE A 94 -3.26 -6.59 -4.98
N ILE A 95 -2.69 -6.71 -6.19
CA ILE A 95 -3.33 -6.28 -7.44
C ILE A 95 -4.66 -7.03 -7.67
N ASN A 96 -4.70 -8.31 -7.32
CA ASN A 96 -5.91 -9.13 -7.48
C ASN A 96 -7.06 -8.72 -6.55
N MET A 97 -6.81 -7.88 -5.54
CA MET A 97 -7.84 -7.33 -4.66
C MET A 97 -8.45 -6.02 -5.17
N ARG A 98 -7.94 -5.44 -6.28
CA ARG A 98 -8.28 -4.07 -6.72
C ARG A 98 -9.76 -3.80 -6.96
N THR A 99 -10.56 -4.82 -7.24
CA THR A 99 -11.99 -4.64 -7.55
C THR A 99 -12.75 -4.25 -6.30
N LYS A 100 -13.32 -3.04 -6.29
CA LYS A 100 -14.24 -2.61 -5.24
C LYS A 100 -15.58 -3.34 -5.36
N VAL A 101 -16.13 -3.77 -4.23
CA VAL A 101 -17.44 -4.43 -4.11
C VAL A 101 -18.26 -3.78 -2.99
N ASP A 102 -19.58 -3.95 -3.07
CA ASP A 102 -20.50 -3.45 -2.02
C ASP A 102 -20.49 -4.33 -0.76
N LYS A 103 -20.11 -5.60 -0.90
CA LYS A 103 -20.04 -6.56 0.20
C LYS A 103 -18.90 -7.56 -0.02
N ALA A 104 -17.90 -7.50 0.85
CA ALA A 104 -16.78 -8.42 0.90
C ALA A 104 -17.25 -9.83 1.30
N LYS A 105 -16.66 -10.83 0.65
CA LYS A 105 -16.82 -12.26 0.97
C LYS A 105 -15.49 -12.86 1.40
N PHE A 106 -15.49 -14.13 1.78
CA PHE A 106 -14.29 -14.83 2.24
C PHE A 106 -13.04 -14.57 1.35
N GLY A 107 -11.99 -14.04 2.00
CA GLY A 107 -10.69 -13.65 1.44
C GLY A 107 -10.68 -12.40 0.55
N ASP A 108 -11.78 -11.66 0.51
CA ASP A 108 -11.75 -10.23 0.19
C ASP A 108 -11.21 -9.43 1.39
N VAL A 109 -11.09 -8.11 1.19
CA VAL A 109 -10.69 -7.14 2.22
C VAL A 109 -11.86 -6.24 2.57
N LYS A 110 -12.05 -5.93 3.84
CA LYS A 110 -12.98 -4.88 4.30
C LYS A 110 -12.21 -3.79 5.03
N VAL A 111 -12.39 -2.53 4.62
CA VAL A 111 -11.65 -1.37 5.14
C VAL A 111 -12.55 -0.52 6.02
N TYR A 112 -12.11 -0.23 7.26
CA TYR A 112 -12.84 0.58 8.23
C TYR A 112 -12.07 1.87 8.56
N CYS A 113 -12.80 2.96 8.81
CA CYS A 113 -12.23 4.27 9.14
C CYS A 113 -12.56 4.75 10.56
N ASP A 114 -13.41 4.01 11.28
CA ASP A 114 -13.65 4.23 12.69
C ASP A 114 -13.74 2.91 13.47
N MET A 115 -13.95 3.03 14.78
CA MET A 115 -14.01 1.91 15.72
C MET A 115 -15.45 1.49 16.06
N SER A 116 -16.46 1.95 15.31
CA SER A 116 -17.88 1.79 15.68
C SER A 116 -18.39 0.34 15.57
N ARG A 117 -17.72 -0.53 14.80
CA ARG A 117 -18.05 -1.97 14.75
C ARG A 117 -17.81 -2.70 16.07
N PHE A 118 -16.99 -2.13 16.94
CA PHE A 118 -16.76 -2.63 18.29
C PHE A 118 -17.85 -2.08 19.20
N GLY A 119 -19.05 -2.66 19.10
CA GLY A 119 -20.24 -2.20 19.80
C GLY A 119 -20.12 -2.22 21.33
N ASP A 120 -21.10 -1.62 21.99
CA ASP A 120 -21.33 -1.79 23.43
C ASP A 120 -21.95 -3.16 23.73
N ASP A 121 -21.20 -4.22 23.46
CA ASP A 121 -21.69 -5.58 23.65
C ASP A 121 -22.03 -5.86 25.13
N PRO A 122 -23.27 -6.26 25.49
CA PRO A 122 -23.62 -6.64 26.86
C PRO A 122 -22.82 -7.85 27.40
N ARG A 123 -22.11 -8.59 26.54
CA ARG A 123 -21.08 -9.60 26.93
C ARG A 123 -19.78 -8.97 27.44
N LYS A 124 -19.67 -7.63 27.52
CA LYS A 124 -18.57 -6.83 28.11
C LYS A 124 -18.20 -7.14 29.57
N LYS A 125 -18.81 -8.14 30.20
CA LYS A 125 -18.47 -8.58 31.57
C LYS A 125 -16.98 -8.90 31.73
N ASP A 126 -16.32 -9.32 30.64
CA ASP A 126 -14.92 -9.72 30.65
C ASP A 126 -13.96 -8.62 30.16
N GLY A 127 -14.47 -7.43 29.82
CA GLY A 127 -13.65 -6.31 29.30
C GLY A 127 -13.15 -6.48 27.87
N LYS A 128 -13.65 -7.49 27.14
CA LYS A 128 -13.35 -7.75 25.72
C LYS A 128 -14.28 -6.97 24.79
N TRP A 129 -13.83 -6.74 23.56
CA TRP A 129 -14.59 -6.05 22.52
C TRP A 129 -14.95 -7.03 21.42
N TYR A 130 -16.19 -7.00 20.95
CA TYR A 130 -16.66 -7.93 19.93
C TYR A 130 -16.71 -7.24 18.58
N ASP A 131 -16.09 -7.87 17.58
CA ASP A 131 -16.23 -7.52 16.18
C ASP A 131 -17.37 -8.35 15.58
N GLU A 132 -18.48 -7.69 15.27
CA GLU A 132 -19.69 -8.35 14.76
C GLU A 132 -19.49 -8.94 13.36
N ASP A 133 -18.60 -8.38 12.55
CA ASP A 133 -18.42 -8.80 11.15
C ASP A 133 -17.66 -10.12 11.05
N ILE A 134 -16.78 -10.40 12.00
CA ILE A 134 -15.96 -11.63 12.02
C ILE A 134 -16.30 -12.56 13.19
N GLU A 135 -17.25 -12.16 14.03
CA GLU A 135 -17.73 -12.88 15.20
C GLU A 135 -16.61 -13.21 16.21
N TYR A 136 -15.70 -12.26 16.41
CA TYR A 136 -14.48 -12.44 17.19
C TYR A 136 -14.38 -11.45 18.34
N ALA A 137 -13.92 -11.92 19.50
CA ALA A 137 -13.68 -11.09 20.67
C ALA A 137 -12.21 -10.69 20.75
N ILE A 138 -11.94 -9.40 20.56
CA ILE A 138 -10.64 -8.76 20.76
C ILE A 138 -10.38 -8.58 22.25
N ASP A 139 -9.24 -9.11 22.70
CA ASP A 139 -8.77 -8.88 24.07
C ASP A 139 -7.79 -7.68 24.09
N PRO A 140 -8.20 -6.53 24.66
CA PRO A 140 -7.39 -5.31 24.65
C PRO A 140 -6.10 -5.41 25.49
N LYS A 141 -5.93 -6.49 26.27
CA LYS A 141 -4.69 -6.75 27.01
C LYS A 141 -3.62 -7.39 26.14
N THR A 142 -4.02 -8.14 25.12
CA THR A 142 -3.10 -8.89 24.24
C THR A 142 -3.02 -8.29 22.84
N GLU A 143 -4.01 -7.51 22.41
CA GLU A 143 -4.07 -6.87 21.10
C GLU A 143 -3.77 -5.37 21.23
N VAL A 144 -2.46 -5.05 21.25
CA VAL A 144 -1.92 -3.71 21.58
C VAL A 144 -2.26 -2.68 20.50
N GLU A 145 -2.27 -3.11 19.25
CA GLU A 145 -2.52 -2.27 18.06
C GLU A 145 -3.91 -1.63 18.13
N TRP A 146 -4.92 -2.40 18.56
CA TRP A 146 -6.27 -1.91 18.77
C TRP A 146 -6.32 -0.79 19.84
N LYS A 147 -5.61 -1.00 20.95
CA LYS A 147 -5.57 -0.04 22.06
C LYS A 147 -4.87 1.25 21.62
N ASP A 148 -3.78 1.13 20.88
CA ASP A 148 -3.03 2.25 20.35
C ASP A 148 -3.83 3.04 19.31
N CYS A 149 -4.64 2.35 18.50
CA CYS A 149 -5.56 2.98 17.54
C CYS A 149 -6.63 3.87 18.20
N LYS A 150 -6.97 3.58 19.45
CA LYS A 150 -7.93 4.34 20.29
C LYS A 150 -7.23 5.32 21.26
N SER A 151 -5.91 5.23 21.41
CA SER A 151 -5.11 5.98 22.39
C SER A 151 -5.12 7.49 22.12
N ALA A 152 -4.93 8.28 23.18
CA ALA A 152 -4.70 9.72 23.10
C ALA A 152 -3.28 10.08 22.60
N LEU A 153 -2.34 9.12 22.68
CA LEU A 153 -0.98 9.23 22.12
C LEU A 153 -0.77 8.07 21.15
N PRO A 154 -1.46 8.08 20.00
CA PRO A 154 -1.48 6.93 19.13
C PRO A 154 -0.20 6.83 18.30
N THR A 155 0.34 5.61 18.17
CA THR A 155 1.51 5.32 17.33
C THR A 155 1.18 4.44 16.12
N THR A 156 0.00 3.81 16.12
CA THR A 156 -0.50 2.94 15.05
C THR A 156 -1.30 3.74 14.03
N PHE A 157 -0.88 3.75 12.78
CA PHE A 157 -1.60 4.41 11.68
C PHE A 157 -2.81 3.59 11.22
N ALA A 158 -2.59 2.29 11.04
CA ALA A 158 -3.58 1.30 10.69
C ALA A 158 -3.14 -0.09 11.22
N TYR A 159 -4.01 -1.09 11.14
CA TYR A 159 -3.65 -2.48 11.36
C TYR A 159 -4.55 -3.42 10.53
N THR A 160 -4.05 -4.63 10.29
CA THR A 160 -4.77 -5.67 9.56
C THR A 160 -5.02 -6.92 10.41
N HIS A 161 -6.27 -7.40 10.42
CA HIS A 161 -6.66 -8.67 11.02
C HIS A 161 -7.02 -9.68 9.93
N ASN A 162 -6.48 -10.90 10.03
CA ASN A 162 -6.78 -12.02 9.13
C ASN A 162 -7.47 -13.19 9.85
N PRO A 163 -8.75 -13.05 10.23
CA PRO A 163 -9.47 -14.14 10.88
C PRO A 163 -9.61 -15.36 9.94
N VAL A 164 -9.44 -16.56 10.50
CA VAL A 164 -9.52 -17.81 9.73
C VAL A 164 -10.93 -17.99 9.16
N GLY A 165 -11.02 -18.22 7.85
CA GLY A 165 -12.31 -18.47 7.18
C GLY A 165 -13.18 -17.22 6.98
N LYS A 166 -12.66 -16.02 7.22
CA LYS A 166 -13.41 -14.75 7.15
C LYS A 166 -12.71 -13.73 6.23
N VAL A 167 -13.29 -12.54 6.09
CA VAL A 167 -12.68 -11.41 5.35
C VAL A 167 -11.42 -10.92 6.06
N SER A 168 -10.42 -10.46 5.31
CA SER A 168 -9.32 -9.71 5.93
C SER A 168 -9.85 -8.31 6.26
N GLN A 169 -9.53 -7.78 7.43
CA GLN A 169 -10.01 -6.47 7.86
C GLN A 169 -8.84 -5.50 7.99
N ILE A 170 -8.91 -4.35 7.32
CA ILE A 170 -7.98 -3.24 7.52
C ILE A 170 -8.70 -2.18 8.36
N GLN A 171 -8.17 -1.86 9.54
CA GLN A 171 -8.60 -0.72 10.33
C GLN A 171 -7.65 0.44 10.09
N ILE A 172 -8.15 1.55 9.53
CA ILE A 172 -7.43 2.82 9.57
C ILE A 172 -7.80 3.54 10.87
N CYS A 173 -6.80 3.99 11.62
CA CYS A 173 -7.08 4.60 12.92
C CYS A 173 -7.75 5.98 12.77
N PRO A 174 -8.79 6.29 13.58
CA PRO A 174 -9.54 7.54 13.43
C PRO A 174 -8.66 8.79 13.48
N TRP A 175 -7.68 8.80 14.38
CA TRP A 175 -6.73 9.90 14.50
C TRP A 175 -5.89 10.07 13.23
N PHE A 176 -5.53 8.96 12.56
CA PHE A 176 -4.73 8.97 11.35
C PHE A 176 -5.55 9.43 10.16
N ILE A 177 -6.84 9.08 10.07
CA ILE A 177 -7.79 9.69 9.13
C ILE A 177 -7.86 11.21 9.33
N ASN A 178 -8.00 11.68 10.57
CA ASN A 178 -8.04 13.12 10.87
C ASN A 178 -6.71 13.82 10.50
N TYR A 179 -5.58 13.17 10.79
CA TYR A 179 -4.26 13.61 10.35
C TYR A 179 -4.18 13.68 8.81
N ALA A 180 -4.66 12.63 8.12
CA ALA A 180 -4.68 12.50 6.67
C ALA A 180 -5.51 13.60 5.99
N LYS A 181 -6.64 13.98 6.58
CA LYS A 181 -7.47 15.11 6.12
C LYS A 181 -6.82 16.46 6.39
N GLY A 182 -6.05 16.58 7.48
CA GLY A 182 -5.52 17.84 7.97
C GLY A 182 -4.17 18.29 7.40
N LYS A 183 -3.40 17.43 6.72
CA LYS A 183 -2.09 17.84 6.16
C LYS A 183 -2.11 18.09 4.67
N LYS A 184 -1.20 18.96 4.29
CA LYS A 184 -0.94 19.47 2.95
C LYS A 184 -0.25 18.46 2.00
N TYR A 185 0.06 17.25 2.46
CA TYR A 185 1.01 16.32 1.83
C TYR A 185 0.70 14.83 2.03
N ASN A 186 -0.53 14.50 2.41
CA ASN A 186 -0.85 13.13 2.76
C ASN A 186 -1.12 12.25 1.56
N THR A 187 -1.37 12.86 0.39
CA THR A 187 -1.70 12.15 -0.84
C THR A 187 -0.66 12.35 -1.94
N TRP A 188 -0.64 11.44 -2.92
CA TRP A 188 0.19 11.56 -4.13
C TRP A 188 -0.11 12.84 -4.92
N THR A 189 -1.39 13.21 -5.01
CA THR A 189 -1.84 14.45 -5.66
C THR A 189 -1.20 15.69 -5.04
N ASP A 190 -1.00 15.69 -3.72
CA ASP A 190 -0.34 16.79 -3.01
C ASP A 190 1.16 16.85 -3.25
N VAL A 191 1.79 15.67 -3.39
CA VAL A 191 3.20 15.50 -3.71
C VAL A 191 3.48 16.06 -5.11
N GLN A 192 2.74 15.62 -6.13
CA GLN A 192 2.94 16.03 -7.53
C GLN A 192 2.88 17.56 -7.73
N LYS A 193 1.95 18.24 -7.06
CA LYS A 193 1.82 19.70 -7.15
C LYS A 193 3.06 20.45 -6.66
N LYS A 194 3.92 19.83 -5.85
CA LYS A 194 5.03 20.50 -5.14
C LYS A 194 6.40 19.86 -5.30
N THR A 195 6.55 18.75 -6.01
CA THR A 195 7.86 18.16 -6.37
C THR A 195 8.78 19.15 -7.10
N LYS A 196 8.22 20.17 -7.76
CA LYS A 196 8.99 21.26 -8.37
C LYS A 196 9.73 22.15 -7.36
N ILE A 197 9.40 22.08 -6.06
CA ILE A 197 10.02 22.88 -4.98
C ILE A 197 10.66 21.91 -3.98
N PHE A 198 11.89 21.52 -4.28
CA PHE A 198 12.77 20.54 -3.61
C PHE A 198 13.12 20.80 -2.13
N LYS A 199 12.39 21.66 -1.42
CA LYS A 199 12.64 21.93 0.01
C LYS A 199 11.56 21.28 0.84
N TRP A 200 11.52 19.95 0.81
CA TRP A 200 10.63 19.19 1.69
C TRP A 200 11.22 19.20 3.11
N SER A 201 10.68 20.03 3.99
CA SER A 201 10.80 19.80 5.42
C SER A 201 9.92 18.60 5.75
N VAL A 202 10.54 17.45 6.04
CA VAL A 202 9.85 16.28 6.58
C VAL A 202 9.05 16.74 7.78
N PRO A 203 7.72 16.56 7.82
CA PRO A 203 6.95 16.85 9.01
C PRO A 203 7.58 16.07 10.15
N LYS A 204 8.15 16.77 11.15
CA LYS A 204 8.49 16.10 12.40
C LYS A 204 7.14 15.63 12.95
N LEU A 205 6.92 14.31 12.98
CA LEU A 205 5.85 13.77 13.79
C LEU A 205 6.14 14.18 15.23
N ASP A 206 5.09 14.58 15.95
CA ASP A 206 5.18 14.96 17.36
C ASP A 206 5.75 13.75 18.12
N GLY A 207 7.03 13.83 18.51
CA GLY A 207 7.79 12.69 19.04
C GLY A 207 9.23 12.56 18.53
N GLY A 208 9.65 13.35 17.54
CA GLY A 208 11.05 13.40 17.10
C GLY A 208 11.52 12.17 16.32
N TRP A 209 10.60 11.39 15.75
CA TRP A 209 10.92 10.25 14.90
C TRP A 209 11.74 10.68 13.69
N PRO A 210 12.94 10.09 13.46
CA PRO A 210 13.76 10.43 12.30
C PRO A 210 13.23 9.70 11.06
N LEU A 211 12.07 10.15 10.57
CA LEU A 211 11.53 9.72 9.29
C LEU A 211 12.37 10.34 8.16
N THR A 212 12.66 9.53 7.14
CA THR A 212 13.21 10.03 5.88
C THR A 212 12.11 10.68 5.04
N PRO A 213 12.44 11.49 4.03
CA PRO A 213 11.43 12.08 3.15
C PRO A 213 10.48 11.06 2.50
N VAL A 214 10.98 9.91 2.03
CA VAL A 214 10.12 8.85 1.48
C VAL A 214 9.19 8.25 2.55
N ASP A 215 9.57 8.32 3.83
CA ASP A 215 8.73 7.80 4.89
C ASP A 215 7.45 8.63 5.11
N SER A 216 7.46 9.91 4.71
CA SER A 216 6.35 10.85 4.96
C SER A 216 5.58 11.26 3.70
N ALA A 217 6.07 10.92 2.51
CA ALA A 217 5.41 11.26 1.25
C ALA A 217 4.32 10.23 0.92
N ALA A 218 3.12 10.70 0.51
CA ALA A 218 1.98 9.85 0.19
C ALA A 218 1.73 8.78 1.28
N LEU A 219 1.70 9.28 2.54
CA LEU A 219 1.77 8.44 3.72
C LEU A 219 0.55 7.52 3.82
N LEU A 220 -0.65 8.00 3.48
CA LEU A 220 -1.86 7.17 3.57
C LEU A 220 -1.82 6.03 2.56
N GLU A 221 -1.46 6.30 1.31
CA GLU A 221 -1.35 5.29 0.25
C GLU A 221 -0.33 4.21 0.61
N LYS A 222 0.81 4.63 1.16
CA LYS A 222 1.85 3.71 1.60
C LYS A 222 1.39 2.85 2.77
N VAL A 223 0.72 3.43 3.76
CA VAL A 223 0.13 2.67 4.87
C VAL A 223 -0.86 1.65 4.35
N LEU A 224 -1.75 2.03 3.43
CA LEU A 224 -2.69 1.08 2.83
C LEU A 224 -1.98 -0.03 2.05
N LEU A 225 -0.90 0.27 1.31
CA LEU A 225 -0.10 -0.76 0.64
C LEU A 225 0.56 -1.72 1.64
N HIS A 226 1.07 -1.20 2.76
CA HIS A 226 1.62 -1.98 3.88
C HIS A 226 0.53 -2.91 4.46
N GLU A 227 -0.64 -2.37 4.80
CA GLU A 227 -1.76 -3.16 5.33
C GLU A 227 -2.27 -4.21 4.35
N LEU A 228 -2.38 -3.86 3.06
CA LEU A 228 -2.76 -4.82 2.01
C LEU A 228 -1.79 -6.00 1.95
N SER A 229 -0.51 -5.79 2.24
CA SER A 229 0.50 -6.86 2.27
C SER A 229 0.32 -7.84 3.45
N HIS A 230 -0.32 -7.40 4.54
CA HIS A 230 -0.69 -8.27 5.66
C HIS A 230 -1.88 -9.17 5.32
N THR A 231 -2.67 -8.89 4.29
CA THR A 231 -3.89 -9.65 4.01
C THR A 231 -3.60 -11.10 3.62
N ASN A 232 -4.59 -11.98 3.81
CA ASN A 232 -4.54 -13.37 3.37
C ASN A 232 -4.18 -13.51 1.89
N SER A 233 -4.72 -12.64 1.04
CA SER A 233 -4.52 -12.66 -0.41
C SER A 233 -3.12 -12.22 -0.82
N ALA A 234 -2.43 -11.44 0.01
CA ALA A 234 -1.07 -10.95 -0.23
C ALA A 234 0.02 -11.78 0.48
N GLY A 235 -0.36 -12.87 1.16
CA GLY A 235 0.58 -13.80 1.77
C GLY A 235 0.85 -13.58 3.26
N GLN A 236 0.06 -12.73 3.93
CA GLN A 236 0.17 -12.51 5.37
C GLN A 236 1.58 -12.09 5.81
N ASN A 237 2.14 -11.08 5.15
CA ASN A 237 3.40 -10.50 5.59
C ASN A 237 3.29 -10.02 7.05
N VAL A 238 4.42 -9.80 7.70
CA VAL A 238 4.49 -9.44 9.12
C VAL A 238 5.28 -8.15 9.29
N ASP A 239 5.16 -7.57 10.47
CA ASP A 239 5.96 -6.43 10.87
C ASP A 239 7.26 -6.87 11.52
N VAL A 240 8.34 -6.85 10.73
CA VAL A 240 9.64 -7.29 11.21
C VAL A 240 10.38 -6.12 11.85
N GLY A 241 10.75 -6.29 13.12
CA GLY A 241 11.38 -5.24 13.93
C GLY A 241 10.42 -4.55 14.91
N GLY A 242 9.15 -4.95 14.96
CA GLY A 242 8.10 -4.40 15.83
C GLY A 242 8.03 -4.94 17.27
N GLY A 243 8.95 -5.80 17.71
CA GLY A 243 8.92 -6.45 19.04
C GLY A 243 8.93 -5.48 20.23
N THR A 244 8.33 -5.93 21.35
CA THR A 244 8.02 -5.17 22.59
C THR A 244 8.96 -4.02 22.91
N SER A 245 8.37 -2.83 22.98
CA SER A 245 8.97 -1.56 23.37
C SER A 245 9.96 -1.64 24.54
N PRO A 246 11.25 -1.33 24.32
CA PRO A 246 11.95 -0.53 25.31
C PRO A 246 11.51 0.94 25.13
N PRO A 247 11.21 1.68 26.21
CA PRO A 247 10.62 3.02 26.16
C PRO A 247 11.47 4.12 25.50
N PHE A 248 12.64 3.80 24.93
CA PHE A 248 13.63 4.81 24.53
C PHE A 248 14.44 4.52 23.24
N PHE A 249 14.13 3.50 22.44
CA PHE A 249 14.98 3.16 21.29
C PHE A 249 14.26 3.18 19.93
N GLY A 250 14.56 4.24 19.16
CA GLY A 250 14.60 4.27 17.70
C GLY A 250 13.27 4.13 16.92
N PRO A 251 13.25 4.58 15.65
CA PRO A 251 12.16 4.23 14.74
C PRO A 251 12.14 2.70 14.53
N ARG A 252 10.94 2.10 14.51
CA ARG A 252 10.73 0.65 14.27
C ARG A 252 10.42 0.31 12.81
N TYR A 253 10.00 1.32 12.07
CA TYR A 253 9.54 1.26 10.71
C TYR A 253 10.20 2.40 9.92
N GLY A 254 10.15 2.31 8.61
CA GLY A 254 10.68 3.28 7.67
C GLY A 254 11.89 2.76 6.90
N TRP A 255 12.29 3.56 5.91
CA TRP A 255 13.30 3.22 4.92
C TRP A 255 14.58 2.65 5.50
N ASN A 256 15.15 3.33 6.50
CA ASN A 256 16.41 2.91 7.09
C ASN A 256 16.31 1.60 7.87
N GLU A 257 15.18 1.31 8.50
CA GLU A 257 14.97 0.05 9.22
C GLU A 257 14.73 -1.11 8.25
N CYS A 258 13.94 -0.90 7.20
CA CYS A 258 13.78 -1.87 6.11
C CYS A 258 15.13 -2.19 5.44
N ARG A 259 15.98 -1.19 5.22
CA ARG A 259 17.34 -1.41 4.69
C ARG A 259 18.23 -2.20 5.64
N LYS A 260 18.24 -1.86 6.93
CA LYS A 260 18.99 -2.64 7.94
C LYS A 260 18.51 -4.08 8.00
N LEU A 261 17.20 -4.30 7.86
CA LEU A 261 16.61 -5.63 7.79
C LEU A 261 17.10 -6.39 6.56
N ALA A 262 17.02 -5.77 5.37
CA ALA A 262 17.54 -6.34 4.12
C ALA A 262 19.02 -6.72 4.22
N GLN A 263 19.85 -5.84 4.77
CA GLN A 263 21.29 -6.09 5.00
C GLN A 263 21.58 -7.27 5.93
N LYS A 264 20.72 -7.52 6.94
CA LYS A 264 20.81 -8.73 7.78
C LYS A 264 20.42 -9.99 6.99
N GLY A 265 19.45 -9.85 6.09
CA GLY A 265 18.88 -10.95 5.31
C GLY A 265 18.02 -11.89 6.15
N PRO A 266 17.54 -13.01 5.56
CA PRO A 266 16.69 -13.95 6.27
C PRO A 266 17.44 -14.64 7.43
N ASN A 267 16.79 -14.71 8.59
CA ASN A 267 17.25 -15.51 9.72
C ASN A 267 16.73 -16.95 9.58
N PRO A 268 17.59 -17.98 9.45
CA PRO A 268 17.15 -19.37 9.30
C PRO A 268 16.27 -19.87 10.45
N ASN A 269 16.48 -19.35 11.66
CA ASN A 269 15.69 -19.72 12.85
C ASN A 269 14.37 -18.95 12.95
N LYS A 270 14.21 -17.89 12.14
CA LYS A 270 13.03 -17.04 12.10
C LYS A 270 12.72 -16.63 10.66
N PRO A 271 12.38 -17.58 9.78
CA PRO A 271 12.14 -17.31 8.36
C PRO A 271 10.99 -16.34 8.12
N ILE A 272 10.03 -16.26 9.06
CA ILE A 272 8.93 -15.30 9.02
C ILE A 272 9.41 -13.85 9.16
N GLU A 273 10.59 -13.62 9.77
CA GLU A 273 11.22 -12.30 9.92
C GLU A 273 12.13 -11.94 8.72
N ALA A 274 12.01 -12.65 7.58
CA ALA A 274 12.77 -12.31 6.39
C ALA A 274 12.39 -10.92 5.83
N PRO A 275 13.31 -10.18 5.20
CA PRO A 275 12.99 -8.90 4.55
C PRO A 275 11.83 -8.98 3.54
N GLN A 276 11.75 -10.09 2.80
CA GLN A 276 10.68 -10.40 1.84
C GLN A 276 9.32 -10.64 2.51
N ARG A 277 9.29 -10.83 3.82
CA ARG A 277 8.08 -11.00 4.63
C ARG A 277 7.71 -9.72 5.40
N ASN A 278 8.46 -8.64 5.25
CA ASN A 278 8.23 -7.39 5.96
C ASN A 278 7.24 -6.49 5.21
N ALA A 279 6.11 -6.16 5.82
CA ALA A 279 5.05 -5.37 5.19
C ALA A 279 5.50 -3.95 4.78
N ASP A 280 6.30 -3.29 5.63
CA ASP A 280 6.78 -1.93 5.37
C ASP A 280 7.72 -1.84 4.15
N SER A 281 8.47 -2.93 3.86
CA SER A 281 9.29 -3.01 2.65
C SER A 281 8.44 -2.91 1.38
N TYR A 282 7.21 -3.45 1.37
CA TYR A 282 6.29 -3.34 0.23
C TYR A 282 5.72 -1.93 0.07
N GLY A 283 5.32 -1.31 1.18
CA GLY A 283 4.88 0.09 1.19
C GLY A 283 5.94 1.01 0.57
N LEU A 284 7.18 0.89 1.05
CA LEU A 284 8.31 1.72 0.62
C LEU A 284 8.78 1.40 -0.81
N LEU A 285 8.72 0.13 -1.23
CA LEU A 285 8.96 -0.26 -2.62
C LEU A 285 7.97 0.46 -3.54
N GLY A 286 6.67 0.39 -3.21
CA GLY A 286 5.62 1.05 -3.96
C GLY A 286 5.87 2.55 -4.12
N SER A 287 6.27 3.23 -3.03
CA SER A 287 6.59 4.67 -3.07
C SER A 287 7.79 4.95 -3.97
N ALA A 288 8.89 4.21 -3.80
CA ALA A 288 10.11 4.41 -4.58
C ALA A 288 9.90 4.17 -6.08
N MET A 289 9.17 3.11 -6.45
CA MET A 289 8.83 2.80 -7.83
C MET A 289 7.89 3.85 -8.43
N ARG A 290 6.90 4.33 -7.67
CA ARG A 290 6.00 5.39 -8.12
C ARG A 290 6.74 6.71 -8.38
N PHE A 291 7.64 7.13 -7.49
CA PHE A 291 8.47 8.32 -7.74
C PHE A 291 9.36 8.18 -8.97
N TYR A 292 9.94 6.99 -9.15
CA TYR A 292 10.82 6.70 -10.28
C TYR A 292 10.08 6.72 -11.62
N HIS A 293 8.85 6.21 -11.67
CA HIS A 293 8.08 6.09 -12.90
C HIS A 293 7.09 7.21 -13.18
N ASP A 294 6.80 8.08 -12.20
CA ASP A 294 6.04 9.30 -12.45
C ASP A 294 6.81 10.25 -13.37
N THR A 295 6.29 10.43 -14.58
CA THR A 295 6.84 11.33 -15.61
C THR A 295 6.82 12.81 -15.20
N GLN A 296 5.97 13.19 -14.25
CA GLN A 296 5.94 14.54 -13.69
C GLN A 296 6.96 14.73 -12.55
N SER A 297 7.48 13.63 -12.01
CA SER A 297 8.50 13.64 -10.98
C SER A 297 9.89 13.74 -11.60
N SER A 298 10.63 14.77 -11.22
CA SER A 298 12.08 14.86 -11.48
C SER A 298 12.91 14.19 -10.40
N VAL A 299 12.29 13.54 -9.41
CA VAL A 299 12.95 12.89 -8.27
C VAL A 299 12.83 11.38 -8.27
N ARG A 300 13.83 10.75 -7.67
CA ARG A 300 13.80 9.35 -7.22
C ARG A 300 14.27 9.24 -5.78
N VAL A 301 14.08 8.08 -5.17
CA VAL A 301 14.45 7.83 -3.77
C VAL A 301 15.89 7.35 -3.72
N ALA A 302 16.76 8.10 -3.04
CA ALA A 302 18.14 7.73 -2.84
C ALA A 302 18.28 6.62 -1.79
N VAL A 303 19.48 6.04 -1.72
CA VAL A 303 19.83 4.98 -0.77
C VAL A 303 19.52 5.34 0.69
N ASP A 304 19.60 6.61 1.08
CA ASP A 304 19.33 7.09 2.45
C ASP A 304 17.87 7.51 2.69
N GLY A 305 16.96 7.23 1.74
CA GLY A 305 15.54 7.55 1.81
C GLY A 305 15.20 9.00 1.49
N LYS A 306 16.20 9.82 1.12
CA LYS A 306 15.96 11.18 0.61
C LYS A 306 15.57 11.16 -0.85
N PHE A 307 15.05 12.29 -1.32
CA PHE A 307 14.82 12.49 -2.75
C PHE A 307 16.06 13.08 -3.42
N GLU A 308 16.42 12.53 -4.57
CA GLU A 308 17.47 13.06 -5.45
C GLU A 308 16.93 13.25 -6.86
N ASN A 309 17.60 14.10 -7.66
CA ASN A 309 17.22 14.30 -9.06
C ASN A 309 17.45 13.01 -9.87
N LYS A 310 16.51 12.68 -10.76
CA LYS A 310 16.73 11.65 -11.79
C LYS A 310 17.85 12.12 -12.73
N PRO A 311 18.83 11.26 -13.06
CA PRO A 311 19.80 11.51 -14.12
C PRO A 311 19.13 11.99 -15.43
N GLN A 312 19.69 13.00 -16.08
CA GLN A 312 19.12 13.56 -17.32
C GLN A 312 19.01 12.52 -18.47
N SER A 313 19.83 11.47 -18.45
CA SER A 313 19.79 10.36 -19.41
C SER A 313 18.55 9.48 -19.27
N GLU A 314 17.95 9.40 -18.08
CA GLU A 314 16.76 8.57 -17.80
C GLU A 314 15.46 9.25 -18.30
N ASN A 315 15.47 10.57 -18.44
CA ASN A 315 14.28 11.35 -18.83
C ASN A 315 13.87 11.24 -20.31
N LYS A 316 14.68 10.61 -21.18
CA LYS A 316 14.50 10.81 -22.63
C LYS A 316 13.72 9.75 -23.40
N ASN A 317 13.52 8.50 -22.95
CA ASN A 317 13.05 7.48 -23.90
C ASN A 317 12.18 6.32 -23.39
N LYS A 318 11.65 6.35 -22.17
CA LYS A 318 10.62 5.37 -21.76
C LYS A 318 9.34 6.11 -21.38
N ARG A 319 8.55 6.44 -22.39
CA ARG A 319 7.13 6.67 -22.16
C ARG A 319 6.61 5.31 -21.69
N TRP A 320 6.28 5.20 -20.41
CA TRP A 320 5.53 4.06 -19.89
C TRP A 320 4.40 3.82 -20.88
N PRO A 321 4.32 2.63 -21.53
CA PRO A 321 3.20 2.36 -22.41
C PRO A 321 1.95 2.59 -21.58
N ASP A 322 1.00 3.36 -22.08
CA ASP A 322 -0.20 3.81 -21.40
C ASP A 322 -0.85 2.66 -20.61
N LEU A 323 -0.43 2.46 -19.33
CA LEU A 323 -0.88 1.37 -18.46
C LEU A 323 -2.30 1.61 -17.93
N VAL A 324 -2.94 2.67 -18.41
CA VAL A 324 -4.39 2.69 -18.51
C VAL A 324 -4.75 1.82 -19.72
N ASP A 325 -4.80 0.49 -19.53
CA ASP A 325 -5.46 -0.35 -20.53
C ASP A 325 -6.83 0.28 -20.80
N THR A 326 -7.07 0.63 -22.07
CA THR A 326 -8.27 1.35 -22.53
C THR A 326 -9.56 0.57 -22.25
N ARG A 327 -9.47 -0.69 -21.83
CA ARG A 327 -10.58 -1.49 -21.31
C ARG A 327 -10.95 -1.23 -19.85
N PHE A 328 -10.19 -0.41 -19.11
CA PHE A 328 -10.45 -0.11 -17.70
C PHE A 328 -10.87 1.33 -17.41
N SER A 329 -11.02 2.17 -18.43
CA SER A 329 -11.78 3.42 -18.30
C SER A 329 -13.27 3.13 -18.58
N TYR A 330 -14.00 2.69 -17.55
CA TYR A 330 -15.46 2.66 -17.60
C TYR A 330 -16.10 4.03 -17.32
N ASP A 331 -15.31 5.07 -17.05
CA ASP A 331 -15.80 6.45 -17.04
C ASP A 331 -15.51 7.16 -18.37
N LYS A 332 -16.49 7.11 -19.27
CA LYS A 332 -16.44 7.77 -20.60
C LYS A 332 -16.17 9.28 -20.54
N ARG A 333 -16.14 9.92 -19.37
CA ARG A 333 -15.89 11.35 -19.22
C ARG A 333 -14.42 11.77 -19.36
N PHE A 334 -13.48 10.82 -19.34
CA PHE A 334 -12.04 11.13 -19.40
C PHE A 334 -11.31 10.58 -20.64
N ALA A 335 -12.03 9.98 -21.58
CA ALA A 335 -11.45 9.23 -22.70
C ALA A 335 -11.53 9.92 -24.08
N GLU A 336 -11.64 11.26 -24.15
CA GLU A 336 -11.44 11.97 -25.43
C GLU A 336 -10.09 12.70 -25.46
N PRO A 337 -9.09 12.20 -26.22
CA PRO A 337 -7.88 12.96 -26.50
C PRO A 337 -8.22 14.12 -27.43
N GLY A 338 -8.12 15.36 -26.95
CA GLY A 338 -8.09 16.56 -27.82
C GLY A 338 -9.09 17.68 -27.52
N ARG A 339 -9.91 17.62 -26.47
CA ARG A 339 -10.78 18.75 -26.10
C ARG A 339 -10.11 19.66 -25.05
N PHE A 340 -9.39 20.67 -25.51
CA PHE A 340 -9.08 21.84 -24.68
C PHE A 340 -10.38 22.58 -24.38
N VAL A 341 -10.91 22.43 -23.16
CA VAL A 341 -11.95 23.32 -22.65
C VAL A 341 -11.30 24.68 -22.41
N LYS A 342 -11.52 25.61 -23.33
CA LYS A 342 -11.21 27.02 -23.16
C LYS A 342 -12.09 27.55 -22.03
N VAL A 343 -11.51 27.74 -20.84
CA VAL A 343 -12.19 28.44 -19.74
C VAL A 343 -12.38 29.88 -20.19
N VAL A 344 -13.60 30.23 -20.59
CA VAL A 344 -13.97 31.62 -20.87
C VAL A 344 -14.20 32.29 -19.52
N LYS A 345 -13.45 33.34 -19.27
CA LYS A 345 -13.56 34.20 -18.09
C LYS A 345 -14.95 34.85 -18.12
N ALA A 346 -15.80 34.54 -17.15
CA ALA A 346 -17.05 35.27 -16.95
C ALA A 346 -16.71 36.64 -16.36
N GLU A 347 -16.94 37.69 -17.14
CA GLU A 347 -16.91 39.07 -16.64
C GLU A 347 -18.16 39.32 -15.81
N ALA A 348 -17.98 40.04 -14.70
CA ALA A 348 -19.04 40.47 -13.82
C ALA A 348 -19.97 41.44 -14.54
N VAL A 349 -21.27 41.19 -14.48
CA VAL A 349 -22.28 42.21 -14.80
C VAL A 349 -22.61 42.95 -13.50
N VAL A 350 -22.45 44.27 -13.54
CA VAL A 350 -22.83 45.24 -12.51
C VAL A 350 -24.34 45.36 -12.39
#